data_AF-A0A540L8M1-F1
#
_entry.id   AF-A0A540L8M1-F1
#
_cell.length_a   1.000
_cell.length_b   1.000
_cell.length_c   1.000
_cell.angle_alpha   90.00
_cell.angle_beta   90.00
_cell.angle_gamma   90.00
#
_symmetry.space_group_name_H-M   'P 1'
#
loop_
_entity.id
_entity.type
_entity.pdbx_description
1 polymer ?
#
loop_
_entity_poly.entity_id
_entity_poly.type
_entity_poly.pdbx_seq_one_letter_code
_entity_poly.pdbx_strand_id
1 'polypeptide(L)' 'MANGLEKQEQEEQPLRIFEFYSGIGGMRYSLVRAEVNAEVVEAFDINDTAKDAY' A
#
# COMPACT_ATOMS: atom_id res chain seq x y z
N MET A 1 0.99 -26.76 31.11
CA MET A 1 1.08 -26.98 29.65
C MET A 1 0.27 -25.88 28.98
N ALA A 2 0.90 -24.75 28.68
CA ALA A 2 0.23 -23.63 28.01
C ALA A 2 0.35 -23.86 26.49
N ASN A 3 -0.78 -23.94 25.80
CA ASN A 3 -0.82 -24.09 24.34
C ASN A 3 -0.05 -22.94 23.70
N GLY A 4 0.93 -23.31 22.88
CA GLY A 4 1.68 -22.39 22.05
C GLY A 4 0.72 -21.58 21.17
N LEU A 5 0.97 -20.28 21.11
CA LEU A 5 0.39 -19.40 20.12
C LEU A 5 0.94 -19.85 18.75
N GLU A 6 0.25 -20.81 18.13
CA GLU A 6 0.47 -21.10 16.71
C GLU A 6 0.11 -19.83 15.94
N LYS A 7 1.13 -19.16 15.40
CA LYS A 7 0.91 -18.16 14.36
C LYS A 7 0.25 -18.90 13.20
N GLN A 8 -1.04 -18.66 13.03
CA GLN A 8 -1.71 -19.06 11.80
C GLN A 8 -1.01 -18.31 10.67
N GLU A 9 -0.40 -19.04 9.73
CA GLU A 9 0.00 -18.52 8.42
C GLU A 9 -1.28 -18.15 7.67
N GLN A 10 -1.90 -17.07 8.10
CA GLN A 10 -2.89 -16.36 7.32
C GLN A 10 -2.08 -15.80 6.14
N GLU A 11 -2.38 -16.22 4.91
CA GLU A 11 -1.90 -15.52 3.72
C GLU A 11 -2.11 -14.04 4.00
N GLU A 12 -1.02 -13.30 4.25
CA GLU A 12 -1.13 -11.92 4.69
C GLU A 12 -1.77 -11.17 3.54
N GLN A 13 -3.04 -10.81 3.70
CA GLN A 13 -3.76 -10.03 2.69
C GLN A 13 -3.00 -8.71 2.49
N PRO A 14 -2.86 -8.21 1.25
CA PRO A 14 -2.13 -6.97 1.02
C PRO A 14 -2.79 -5.82 1.81
N LEU A 15 -1.95 -4.95 2.36
CA LEU A 15 -2.42 -3.71 2.96
C LEU A 15 -3.11 -2.85 1.90
N ARG A 16 -4.39 -2.53 2.09
CA ARG A 16 -5.16 -1.70 1.18
C ARG A 16 -4.99 -0.23 1.53
N ILE A 17 -4.53 0.58 0.58
CA ILE A 17 -4.09 1.97 0.83
C ILE A 17 -4.88 2.95 -0.05
N PHE A 18 -5.39 4.01 0.58
CA PHE A 18 -5.86 5.21 -0.09
C PHE A 18 -4.76 6.28 -0.05
N GLU A 19 -4.34 6.78 -1.21
CA GLU A 19 -3.28 7.78 -1.31
C GLU A 19 -3.86 9.17 -1.61
N PHE A 20 -3.95 10.03 -0.60
CA PHE A 20 -4.41 11.42 -0.77
C PHE A 20 -3.23 12.35 -1.06
N TYR A 21 -3.43 13.30 -1.98
CA TYR A 21 -2.39 14.20 -2.48
C TYR A 21 -1.20 13.39 -3.03
N SER A 22 -1.54 12.45 -3.91
CA SER A 22 -0.64 11.41 -4.42
C SER A 22 0.55 11.95 -5.22
N GLY A 23 0.49 13.20 -5.69
CA GLY A 23 1.49 13.81 -6.54
C GLY A 23 1.75 12.92 -7.76
N ILE A 24 3.01 12.52 -7.93
CA ILE A 24 3.47 11.64 -9.02
C ILE A 24 3.58 10.16 -8.59
N GLY A 25 2.98 9.77 -7.47
CA GLY A 25 2.97 8.38 -6.99
C GLY A 25 4.19 7.97 -6.17
N GLY A 26 4.70 8.89 -5.35
CA GLY A 26 5.85 8.63 -4.48
C GLY A 26 5.60 7.51 -3.46
N MET A 27 4.40 7.41 -2.88
CA MET A 27 4.07 6.34 -1.95
C MET A 27 4.00 4.99 -2.67
N ARG A 28 3.29 4.93 -3.80
CA ARG A 28 3.20 3.72 -4.64
C ARG A 28 4.59 3.20 -5.03
N TYR A 29 5.46 4.07 -5.52
CA TYR A 29 6.84 3.69 -5.85
C TYR A 29 7.62 3.20 -4.63
N SER A 30 7.45 3.84 -3.47
CA SER A 30 8.12 3.44 -2.23
C SER A 30 7.68 2.07 -1.75
N LEU A 31 6.38 1.75 -1.82
CA LEU A 31 5.84 0.44 -1.46
C LEU A 31 6.44 -0.67 -2.32
N VAL A 32 6.54 -0.44 -3.63
CA VAL A 32 7.19 -1.37 -4.57
C VAL A 32 8.67 -1.57 -4.22
N ARG A 33 9.40 -0.48 -3.95
CA ARG A 33 10.83 -0.53 -3.60
C ARG A 33 11.12 -1.20 -2.26
N ALA A 34 10.20 -1.07 -1.31
CA ALA A 34 10.31 -1.65 0.02
C ALA A 34 9.77 -3.09 0.10
N GLU A 35 9.28 -3.65 -1.01
CA GLU A 35 8.68 -4.99 -1.08
C GLU A 35 7.59 -5.20 -0.02
N VAL A 36 6.82 -4.14 0.25
CA VAL A 36 5.70 -4.20 1.19
C VAL A 36 4.55 -4.88 0.47
N ASN A 37 3.96 -5.89 1.10
CA ASN A 37 2.74 -6.52 0.65
C ASN A 37 1.55 -5.56 0.80
N ALA A 38 1.39 -4.67 -0.18
CA ALA A 38 0.41 -3.60 -0.18
C ALA A 38 -0.13 -3.33 -1.58
N GLU A 39 -1.37 -2.89 -1.62
CA GLU A 39 -2.09 -2.47 -2.82
C GLU A 39 -2.62 -1.05 -2.59
N VAL A 40 -2.19 -0.09 -3.41
CA VAL A 40 -2.84 1.22 -3.48
C VAL A 40 -4.13 1.05 -4.26
N VAL A 41 -5.26 1.11 -3.55
CA VAL A 41 -6.58 0.82 -4.13
C VAL A 41 -7.18 2.03 -4.82
N GLU A 42 -6.77 3.22 -4.44
CA GLU A 42 -7.21 4.48 -5.03
C GLU A 42 -6.22 5.59 -4.65
N ALA A 43 -5.96 6.50 -5.58
CA ALA A 43 -5.08 7.64 -5.39
C ALA A 43 -5.77 8.93 -5.88
N PHE A 44 -5.63 9.99 -5.10
CA PHE A 44 -6.25 11.28 -5.36
C PHE A 44 -5.21 12.37 -5.42
N ASP A 45 -5.34 13.25 -6.40
CA ASP A 45 -4.65 14.54 -6.41
C ASP A 45 -5.57 15.62 -6.97
N ILE A 46 -5.38 16.85 -6.50
CA ILE A 46 -6.08 18.04 -6.99
C ILE A 46 -5.39 18.63 -8.24
N ASN A 47 -4.10 18.34 -8.41
CA ASN A 47 -3.30 18.79 -9.53
C ASN A 47 -3.42 17.79 -10.68
N ASP A 48 -4.16 18.18 -11.72
CA ASP A 48 -4.37 17.34 -12.90
C ASP A 48 -3.05 16.93 -13.58
N THR A 49 -2.04 17.80 -13.62
CA THR A 49 -0.72 17.48 -14.19
C THR A 49 0.00 16.39 -13.39
N ALA A 50 -0.13 16.40 -12.07
CA ALA A 50 0.49 15.37 -11.22
C ALA A 50 -0.25 14.04 -11.35
N LYS A 51 -1.59 14.10 -11.34
CA LYS A 51 -2.47 12.96 -11.59
C LYS A 51 -2.20 12.29 -12.94
N ASP A 52 -1.91 13.05 -14.00
CA ASP A 52 -1.54 12.49 -15.31
C ASP A 52 -0.19 11.76 -15.31
N ALA A 53 0.67 12.03 -14.33
CA ALA A 53 2.00 11.44 -14.18
C ALA A 53 2.04 10.25 -13.20
N TYR A 54 0.95 9.99 -12.46
CA TYR A 54 0.79 8.88 -11.51
C TYR A 54 0.63 7.52 -12.22
#